data_AF-A0A679ITH1-F1
#
_entry.id   AF-A0A679ITH1-F1
#
_cell.length_a   1.000
_cell.length_b   1.000
_cell.length_c   1.000
_cell.angle_alpha   90.00
_cell.angle_beta   90.00
_cell.angle_gamma   90.00
#
_symmetry.space_group_name_H-M   'P 1'
#
loop_
_entity.id
_entity.type
_entity.pdbx_description
1 polymer ?
#
loop_
_entity_poly.entity_id
_entity_poly.type
_entity_poly.pdbx_seq_one_letter_code
_entity_poly.pdbx_strand_id
1 'polypeptide(L)'
;MSRSIPQITALLAPSFAGARKPFQQYVDKVTLLELYRAYMALTAATLTQLAAAFFPEQLKLLLRDLTQQELGHLGGMNLATRQSLGQMNGPWVKAMLRILNAPPPTVFADFQLGAVPPAYVVNANGALEQTSTQPALQNTVLTERTAAAIASRNLIFDVAGNCVAEINFANHGGTAVSGHAHVYPVACVPLTGHHGMGTPHVDMADYPPAWRTLPGGVNPGTPLGT
;
A
#
# COMPACT_ATOMS: atom_id res chain seq x y z
N MET A 1 -7.27 -24.37 29.48
CA MET A 1 -8.60 -24.00 30.01
C MET A 1 -9.24 -23.00 29.06
N SER A 2 -10.46 -23.24 28.60
CA SER A 2 -11.22 -22.28 27.77
C SER A 2 -11.76 -21.16 28.64
N ARG A 3 -11.47 -19.89 28.30
CA ARG A 3 -12.06 -18.72 28.98
C ARG A 3 -13.55 -18.62 28.65
N SER A 4 -14.34 -18.12 29.59
CA SER A 4 -15.77 -17.86 29.38
C SER A 4 -15.99 -16.63 28.48
N ILE A 5 -17.17 -16.52 27.86
CA ILE A 5 -17.58 -15.37 27.03
C ILE A 5 -17.37 -14.03 27.78
N PRO A 6 -17.82 -13.84 29.03
CA PRO A 6 -17.60 -12.60 29.77
C PRO A 6 -16.10 -12.28 29.99
N GLN A 7 -15.27 -13.30 30.24
CA GLN A 7 -13.82 -13.12 30.43
C GLN A 7 -13.14 -12.68 29.12
N ILE A 8 -13.58 -13.22 27.99
CA ILE A 8 -13.08 -12.84 26.67
C ILE A 8 -13.48 -11.38 26.36
N THR A 9 -14.75 -11.01 26.57
CA THR A 9 -15.24 -9.65 26.32
C THR A 9 -14.48 -8.61 27.14
N ALA A 10 -14.22 -8.89 28.42
CA ALA A 10 -13.47 -7.99 29.30
C ALA A 10 -12.02 -7.74 28.82
N LEU A 11 -11.36 -8.73 28.24
CA LEU A 11 -10.00 -8.59 27.68
C LEU A 11 -9.97 -7.78 26.39
N LEU A 12 -11.02 -7.91 25.58
CA LEU A 12 -11.14 -7.23 24.30
C LEU A 12 -11.51 -5.75 24.46
N ALA A 13 -12.33 -5.40 25.46
CA ALA A 13 -12.89 -4.06 25.63
C ALA A 13 -11.87 -2.88 25.56
N PRO A 14 -10.67 -2.95 26.18
CA PRO A 14 -9.69 -1.87 26.08
C PRO A 14 -9.13 -1.68 24.67
N SER A 15 -9.10 -2.75 23.86
CA SER A 15 -8.57 -2.76 22.50
C SER A 15 -9.49 -2.06 21.49
N PHE A 16 -10.62 -1.50 21.91
CA PHE A 16 -11.59 -0.88 20.99
C PHE A 16 -12.13 0.46 21.51
N ALA A 17 -11.50 1.03 22.55
CA ALA A 17 -11.81 2.38 22.98
C ALA A 17 -11.54 3.39 21.84
N GLY A 18 -12.57 4.10 21.39
CA GLY A 18 -12.49 5.05 20.27
C GLY A 18 -12.77 4.45 18.88
N ALA A 19 -13.06 3.15 18.78
CA ALA A 19 -13.56 2.56 17.53
C ALA A 19 -14.91 3.19 17.15
N ARG A 20 -15.20 3.30 15.84
CA ARG A 20 -16.47 3.86 15.36
C ARG A 20 -17.65 3.05 15.95
N LYS A 21 -18.80 3.72 16.15
CA LYS A 21 -20.12 3.15 16.56
C LYS A 21 -20.45 1.71 16.10
N PRO A 22 -20.02 1.21 14.91
CA PRO A 22 -20.17 -0.20 14.50
C PRO A 22 -19.53 -1.31 15.37
N PHE A 23 -18.81 -1.03 16.47
CA PHE A 23 -18.23 -2.09 17.32
C PHE A 23 -19.27 -3.12 17.82
N GLN A 24 -20.47 -2.66 18.24
CA GLN A 24 -21.54 -3.58 18.66
C GLN A 24 -21.98 -4.48 17.49
N GLN A 25 -22.08 -3.92 16.29
CA GLN A 25 -22.41 -4.67 15.07
C GLN A 25 -21.28 -5.57 14.57
N TYR A 26 -20.04 -5.38 15.03
CA TYR A 26 -18.87 -6.21 14.70
C TYR A 26 -18.75 -7.43 15.62
N VAL A 27 -18.97 -7.24 16.93
CA VAL A 27 -19.05 -8.32 17.92
C VAL A 27 -20.20 -9.28 17.58
N ASP A 28 -21.28 -8.79 16.96
CA ASP A 28 -22.41 -9.60 16.50
C ASP A 28 -22.13 -10.39 15.20
N LYS A 29 -21.06 -10.08 14.45
CA LYS A 29 -20.77 -10.64 13.10
C LYS A 29 -19.49 -11.47 13.00
N VAL A 30 -18.54 -11.27 13.91
CA VAL A 30 -17.35 -12.12 14.09
C VAL A 30 -17.53 -12.90 15.38
N THR A 31 -17.23 -14.20 15.39
CA THR A 31 -17.41 -14.94 16.64
C THR A 31 -16.44 -14.39 17.67
N LEU A 32 -16.91 -14.12 18.89
CA LEU A 32 -16.10 -13.59 20.00
C LEU A 32 -14.79 -14.38 20.20
N LEU A 33 -14.81 -15.68 19.87
CA LEU A 33 -13.66 -16.57 19.93
C LEU A 33 -12.59 -16.28 18.85
N GLU A 34 -12.99 -15.91 17.63
CA GLU A 34 -12.06 -15.48 16.57
C GLU A 34 -11.36 -14.18 16.96
N LEU A 35 -12.12 -13.22 17.50
CA LEU A 35 -11.60 -11.96 18.03
C LEU A 35 -10.62 -12.19 19.18
N TYR A 36 -10.95 -13.10 20.08
CA TYR A 36 -10.06 -13.49 21.18
C TYR A 36 -8.77 -14.13 20.70
N ARG A 37 -8.83 -15.01 19.70
CA ARG A 37 -7.63 -15.62 19.09
C ARG A 37 -6.75 -14.56 18.43
N ALA A 38 -7.35 -13.61 17.72
CA ALA A 38 -6.62 -12.47 17.15
C ALA A 38 -5.97 -11.60 18.23
N TYR A 39 -6.67 -11.31 19.33
CA TYR A 39 -6.12 -10.58 20.48
C TYR A 39 -4.99 -11.32 21.21
N MET A 40 -5.02 -12.65 21.26
CA MET A 40 -3.92 -13.42 21.84
C MET A 40 -2.71 -13.50 20.90
N ALA A 41 -2.93 -13.30 19.60
CA ALA A 41 -1.93 -13.36 18.54
C ALA A 41 -1.30 -11.99 18.20
N LEU A 42 -2.05 -10.91 18.41
CA LEU A 42 -1.66 -9.54 18.11
C LEU A 42 -1.72 -8.70 19.39
N THR A 43 -1.02 -7.57 19.44
CA THR A 43 -1.20 -6.66 20.58
C THR A 43 -2.61 -6.04 20.55
N ALA A 44 -3.15 -5.70 21.72
CA ALA A 44 -4.40 -4.94 21.86
C ALA A 44 -4.40 -3.69 20.96
N ALA A 45 -3.30 -2.94 20.97
CA ALA A 45 -3.13 -1.71 20.20
C ALA A 45 -3.21 -1.95 18.67
N THR A 46 -2.55 -2.99 18.16
CA THR A 46 -2.61 -3.37 16.74
C THR A 46 -4.05 -3.66 16.32
N LEU A 47 -4.79 -4.42 17.15
CA LEU A 47 -6.18 -4.76 16.86
C LEU A 47 -7.10 -3.52 16.89
N THR A 48 -6.85 -2.57 17.80
CA THR A 48 -7.54 -1.27 17.83
C THR A 48 -7.33 -0.50 16.53
N GLN A 49 -6.07 -0.40 16.09
CA GLN A 49 -5.70 0.35 14.89
C GLN A 49 -6.35 -0.25 13.63
N LEU A 50 -6.36 -1.58 13.52
CA LEU A 50 -7.04 -2.27 12.42
C LEU A 50 -8.56 -2.07 12.48
N ALA A 51 -9.19 -2.20 13.64
CA ALA A 51 -10.64 -1.98 13.79
C ALA A 51 -11.08 -0.53 13.55
N ALA A 52 -10.19 0.45 13.72
CA ALA A 52 -10.45 1.84 13.38
C ALA A 52 -10.42 2.11 11.86
N ALA A 53 -9.72 1.28 11.10
CA ALA A 53 -9.46 1.48 9.67
C ALA A 53 -10.33 0.62 8.74
N PHE A 54 -10.69 -0.59 9.16
CA PHE A 54 -11.37 -1.59 8.31
C PHE A 54 -12.82 -1.82 8.71
N PHE A 55 -13.68 -2.06 7.71
CA PHE A 55 -15.05 -2.51 7.99
C PHE A 55 -15.05 -3.90 8.67
N PRO A 56 -16.02 -4.17 9.55
CA PRO A 56 -16.23 -5.46 10.22
C PRO A 56 -15.94 -6.72 9.38
N GLU A 57 -16.64 -6.89 8.26
CA GLU A 57 -16.50 -8.08 7.41
C GLU A 57 -15.13 -8.17 6.76
N GLN A 58 -14.57 -7.03 6.36
CA GLN A 58 -13.23 -6.99 5.77
C GLN A 58 -12.17 -7.34 6.80
N LEU A 59 -12.25 -6.78 8.01
CA LEU A 59 -11.32 -7.10 9.09
C LEU A 59 -11.36 -8.59 9.44
N LYS A 60 -12.56 -9.20 9.48
CA LYS A 60 -12.71 -10.64 9.66
C LYS A 60 -11.93 -11.45 8.60
N LEU A 61 -12.08 -11.07 7.32
CA LEU A 61 -11.37 -11.73 6.23
C LEU A 61 -9.86 -11.54 6.34
N LEU A 62 -9.40 -10.32 6.69
CA LEU A 62 -7.97 -10.04 6.89
C LEU A 62 -7.37 -10.84 8.05
N LEU A 63 -8.06 -10.92 9.19
CA LEU A 63 -7.62 -11.71 10.35
C LEU A 63 -7.54 -13.21 10.04
N ARG A 64 -8.34 -13.71 9.09
CA ARG A 64 -8.29 -15.09 8.61
C ARG A 64 -7.16 -15.31 7.60
N ASP A 65 -6.99 -14.37 6.68
CA ASP A 65 -6.19 -14.57 5.47
C ASP A 65 -4.74 -14.08 5.58
N LEU A 66 -4.44 -13.19 6.53
CA LEU A 66 -3.10 -12.65 6.76
C LEU A 66 -2.39 -13.38 7.90
N THR A 67 -1.07 -13.48 7.76
CA THR A 67 -0.18 -13.94 8.84
C THR A 67 -0.09 -12.90 9.96
N GLN A 68 0.39 -13.31 11.14
CA GLN A 68 0.63 -12.39 12.25
C GLN A 68 1.60 -11.26 11.89
N GLN A 69 2.63 -11.57 11.09
CA GLN A 69 3.60 -10.57 10.62
C GLN A 69 2.93 -9.55 9.68
N GLU A 70 2.12 -10.01 8.73
CA GLU A 70 1.38 -9.12 7.82
C GLU A 70 0.37 -8.25 8.58
N LEU A 71 -0.33 -8.81 9.58
CA LEU A 71 -1.25 -8.05 10.45
C LEU A 71 -0.52 -7.04 11.33
N GLY A 72 0.65 -7.41 11.87
CA GLY A 72 1.51 -6.51 12.63
C GLY A 72 2.01 -5.35 11.78
N HIS A 73 2.47 -5.61 10.56
CA HIS A 73 2.87 -4.58 9.61
C HIS A 73 1.67 -3.68 9.25
N LEU A 74 0.55 -4.26 8.82
CA LEU A 74 -0.65 -3.49 8.47
C LEU A 74 -1.14 -2.61 9.63
N GLY A 75 -1.11 -3.14 10.86
CA GLY A 75 -1.46 -2.40 12.05
C GLY A 75 -0.45 -1.30 12.38
N GLY A 76 0.85 -1.49 12.07
CA GLY A 76 1.91 -0.50 12.31
C GLY A 76 1.96 0.66 11.33
N MET A 77 1.29 0.57 10.18
CA MET A 77 1.31 1.61 9.13
C MET A 77 0.75 2.97 9.61
N ASN A 78 0.99 4.05 8.88
CA ASN A 78 0.35 5.34 9.12
C ASN A 78 -1.19 5.21 9.11
N LEU A 79 -1.88 6.00 9.94
CA LEU A 79 -3.35 6.04 9.97
C LEU A 79 -3.95 6.33 8.60
N ALA A 80 -3.35 7.27 7.87
CA ALA A 80 -3.72 7.60 6.50
C ALA A 80 -3.70 6.38 5.57
N THR A 81 -2.57 5.67 5.55
CA THR A 81 -2.38 4.45 4.77
C THR A 81 -3.42 3.41 5.16
N ARG A 82 -3.59 3.11 6.45
CA ARG A 82 -4.59 2.14 6.91
C ARG A 82 -6.01 2.51 6.47
N GLN A 83 -6.40 3.78 6.61
CA GLN A 83 -7.71 4.26 6.18
C GLN A 83 -7.91 4.15 4.67
N SER A 84 -6.85 4.37 3.89
CA SER A 84 -6.87 4.22 2.45
C SER A 84 -7.03 2.74 2.04
N LEU A 85 -6.26 1.84 2.67
CA LEU A 85 -6.38 0.38 2.48
C LEU A 85 -7.73 -0.17 2.94
N GLY A 86 -8.35 0.46 3.94
CA GLY A 86 -9.70 0.14 4.43
C GLY A 86 -10.81 0.32 3.40
N GLN A 87 -10.55 0.98 2.27
CA GLN A 87 -11.48 1.09 1.15
C GLN A 87 -11.35 -0.04 0.13
N MET A 88 -10.28 -0.84 0.19
CA MET A 88 -10.01 -1.93 -0.75
C MET A 88 -10.66 -3.23 -0.29
N ASN A 89 -10.69 -4.27 -1.13
CA ASN A 89 -11.11 -5.60 -0.67
C ASN A 89 -9.94 -6.38 -0.01
N GLY A 90 -10.26 -7.41 0.78
CA GLY A 90 -9.25 -8.20 1.50
C GLY A 90 -8.16 -8.81 0.61
N PRO A 91 -8.50 -9.50 -0.51
CA PRO A 91 -7.51 -10.01 -1.45
C PRO A 91 -6.54 -8.95 -1.99
N TRP A 92 -7.05 -7.75 -2.28
CA TRP A 92 -6.26 -6.63 -2.75
C TRP A 92 -5.26 -6.14 -1.69
N VAL A 93 -5.73 -5.92 -0.45
CA VAL A 93 -4.86 -5.52 0.67
C VAL A 93 -3.75 -6.54 0.90
N LYS A 94 -4.08 -7.84 0.86
CA LYS A 94 -3.09 -8.92 0.99
C LYS A 94 -2.03 -8.86 -0.10
N ALA A 95 -2.43 -8.66 -1.36
CA ALA A 95 -1.50 -8.58 -2.47
C ALA A 95 -0.61 -7.33 -2.38
N MET A 96 -1.16 -6.17 -2.00
CA MET A 96 -0.37 -4.96 -1.75
C MET A 96 0.65 -5.15 -0.62
N LEU A 97 0.25 -5.76 0.50
CA LEU A 97 1.17 -6.03 1.62
C LEU A 97 2.34 -6.90 1.20
N ARG A 98 2.14 -7.86 0.30
CA ARG A 98 3.22 -8.69 -0.23
C ARG A 98 4.21 -7.88 -1.05
N ILE A 99 3.72 -6.92 -1.84
CA ILE A 99 4.58 -6.02 -2.62
C ILE A 99 5.36 -5.08 -1.69
N LEU A 100 4.70 -4.50 -0.68
CA LEU A 100 5.34 -3.61 0.31
C LEU A 100 6.39 -4.34 1.16
N ASN A 101 6.19 -5.64 1.41
CA ASN A 101 7.13 -6.50 2.15
C ASN A 101 8.20 -7.15 1.27
N ALA A 102 8.10 -7.03 -0.06
CA ALA A 102 9.10 -7.59 -0.95
C ALA A 102 10.43 -6.85 -0.77
N PRO A 103 11.58 -7.52 -1.01
CA PRO A 103 12.87 -6.85 -1.05
C PRO A 103 12.80 -5.63 -2.00
N PRO A 104 13.29 -4.45 -1.58
CA PRO A 104 13.26 -3.28 -2.44
C PRO A 104 14.14 -3.49 -3.67
N PRO A 105 13.78 -2.87 -4.81
CA PRO A 105 14.65 -2.77 -5.97
C PRO A 105 16.05 -2.27 -5.62
N THR A 106 17.05 -2.83 -6.30
CA THR A 106 18.46 -2.44 -6.12
C THR A 106 19.04 -1.75 -7.34
N VAL A 107 18.33 -1.77 -8.46
CA VAL A 107 18.73 -1.11 -9.70
C VAL A 107 17.97 0.21 -9.81
N PHE A 108 18.65 1.26 -10.25
CA PHE A 108 18.07 2.58 -10.45
C PHE A 108 18.32 3.01 -11.89
N ALA A 109 17.27 3.45 -12.56
CA ALA A 109 17.30 3.91 -13.92
C ALA A 109 16.47 5.19 -14.06
N ASP A 110 16.70 5.94 -15.13
CA ASP A 110 15.93 7.12 -15.46
C ASP A 110 15.40 7.05 -16.89
N PHE A 111 14.24 7.67 -17.11
CA PHE A 111 13.56 7.72 -18.39
C PHE A 111 13.00 9.12 -18.58
N GLN A 112 13.41 9.80 -19.66
CA GLN A 112 12.85 11.09 -20.02
C GLN A 112 11.75 10.90 -21.06
N LEU A 113 10.57 11.45 -20.80
CA LEU A 113 9.44 11.39 -21.73
C LEU A 113 9.87 11.94 -23.11
N GLY A 114 9.66 11.14 -24.15
CA GLY A 114 10.05 11.44 -25.53
C GLY A 114 11.39 10.87 -25.98
N ALA A 115 12.20 10.31 -25.08
CA ALA A 115 13.44 9.61 -25.41
C ALA A 115 13.36 8.18 -24.88
N VAL A 116 12.76 7.27 -25.66
CA VAL A 116 12.58 5.88 -25.27
C VAL A 116 13.82 5.06 -25.65
N PRO A 117 14.56 4.50 -24.68
CA PRO A 117 15.61 3.54 -24.97
C PRO A 117 15.05 2.32 -25.74
N PRO A 118 15.76 1.78 -26.74
CA PRO A 118 15.29 0.63 -27.52
C PRO A 118 14.97 -0.63 -26.71
N ALA A 119 15.45 -0.70 -25.46
CA ALA A 119 15.26 -1.83 -24.57
C ALA A 119 13.90 -1.86 -23.86
N TYR A 120 13.08 -0.81 -23.96
CA TYR A 120 11.80 -0.72 -23.26
C TYR A 120 10.62 -0.99 -24.19
N VAL A 121 9.64 -1.74 -23.71
CA VAL A 121 8.36 -1.91 -24.40
C VAL A 121 7.55 -0.64 -24.19
N VAL A 122 7.05 -0.05 -25.28
CA VAL A 122 6.18 1.14 -25.25
C VAL A 122 4.82 0.85 -25.85
N ASN A 123 3.81 1.57 -25.35
CA ASN A 123 2.47 1.51 -25.90
C ASN A 123 2.37 2.32 -27.20
N ALA A 124 1.18 2.30 -27.84
CA ALA A 124 0.93 2.99 -29.10
C ALA A 124 1.15 4.52 -29.06
N ASN A 125 1.18 5.12 -27.86
CA ASN A 125 1.45 6.55 -27.67
C ASN A 125 2.93 6.86 -27.41
N GLY A 126 3.81 5.85 -27.48
CA GLY A 126 5.25 6.01 -27.22
C GLY A 126 5.61 6.16 -25.73
N ALA A 127 4.67 5.92 -24.82
CA ALA A 127 4.92 5.88 -23.39
C ALA A 127 5.28 4.46 -22.94
N LEU A 128 5.98 4.33 -21.80
CA LEU A 128 6.34 3.04 -21.24
C LEU A 128 5.10 2.15 -21.07
N GLU A 129 5.15 0.92 -21.59
CA GLU A 129 4.07 -0.05 -21.45
C GLU A 129 4.08 -0.62 -20.03
N GLN A 130 3.15 -0.15 -19.20
CA GLN A 130 3.05 -0.51 -17.78
C GLN A 130 2.22 -1.77 -17.53
N THR A 131 1.53 -2.28 -18.55
CA THR A 131 0.63 -3.44 -18.45
C THR A 131 1.30 -4.76 -18.82
N SER A 132 2.51 -4.70 -19.40
CA SER A 132 3.32 -5.87 -19.72
C SER A 132 4.56 -5.96 -18.85
N THR A 133 5.14 -7.15 -18.77
CA THR A 133 6.48 -7.34 -18.22
C THR A 133 7.50 -6.55 -19.04
N GLN A 134 8.43 -5.89 -18.35
CA GLN A 134 9.57 -5.16 -18.88
C GLN A 134 10.86 -5.90 -18.47
N PRO A 135 11.37 -6.86 -19.27
CA PRO A 135 12.53 -7.67 -18.88
C PRO A 135 13.78 -6.84 -18.57
N ALA A 136 13.93 -5.68 -19.22
CA ALA A 136 15.05 -4.76 -18.99
C ALA A 136 14.96 -4.00 -17.65
N LEU A 137 13.81 -4.04 -16.96
CA LEU A 137 13.54 -3.29 -15.73
C LEU A 137 13.36 -4.20 -14.51
N GLN A 138 13.86 -5.44 -14.55
CA GLN A 138 13.80 -6.32 -13.38
C GLN A 138 14.45 -5.68 -12.15
N ASN A 139 13.76 -5.74 -11.00
CA ASN A 139 14.25 -5.24 -9.71
C ASN A 139 14.74 -3.79 -9.77
N THR A 140 14.02 -2.93 -10.50
CA THR A 140 14.41 -1.56 -10.83
C THR A 140 13.44 -0.51 -10.26
N VAL A 141 13.98 0.60 -9.77
CA VAL A 141 13.27 1.88 -9.66
C VAL A 141 13.57 2.69 -10.91
N LEU A 142 12.55 2.97 -11.72
CA LEU A 142 12.66 3.81 -12.91
C LEU A 142 12.09 5.19 -12.63
N THR A 143 12.93 6.22 -12.61
CA THR A 143 12.48 7.61 -12.49
C THR A 143 12.02 8.15 -13.84
N GLU A 144 10.73 8.45 -13.95
CA GLU A 144 10.18 9.15 -15.09
C GLU A 144 10.39 10.66 -14.90
N ARG A 145 10.92 11.30 -15.94
CA ARG A 145 11.16 12.74 -16.01
C ARG A 145 10.30 13.37 -17.11
N THR A 146 9.78 14.54 -16.81
CA THR A 146 9.14 15.42 -17.80
C THR A 146 10.17 15.90 -18.83
N ALA A 147 9.69 16.52 -19.92
CA ALA A 147 10.57 17.15 -20.90
C ALA A 147 11.47 18.24 -20.29
N ALA A 148 11.07 18.85 -19.17
CA ALA A 148 11.85 19.82 -18.41
C ALA A 148 12.87 19.18 -17.43
N ALA A 149 13.12 17.87 -17.54
CA ALA A 149 14.00 17.09 -16.66
C ALA A 149 13.59 17.06 -15.18
N ILE A 150 12.32 17.37 -14.88
CA ILE A 150 11.74 17.28 -13.53
C ILE A 150 11.20 15.86 -13.33
N ALA A 151 11.48 15.21 -12.20
CA ALA A 151 10.89 13.91 -11.89
C ALA A 151 9.38 14.05 -11.66
N SER A 152 8.57 13.32 -12.44
CA SER A 152 7.12 13.23 -12.28
C SER A 152 6.73 12.10 -11.32
N ARG A 153 7.41 10.96 -11.43
CA ARG A 153 7.16 9.77 -10.62
C ARG A 153 8.33 8.79 -10.67
N ASN A 154 8.37 7.86 -9.71
CA ASN A 154 9.13 6.62 -9.85
C ASN A 154 8.20 5.45 -10.13
N LEU A 155 8.59 4.56 -11.02
CA LEU A 155 7.93 3.30 -11.28
C LEU A 155 8.75 2.17 -10.68
N ILE A 156 8.08 1.26 -9.97
CA ILE A 156 8.70 0.19 -9.20
C ILE A 156 8.45 -1.12 -9.92
N PHE A 157 9.53 -1.79 -10.29
CA PHE A 157 9.48 -3.06 -11.00
C PHE A 157 9.98 -4.21 -10.13
N ASP A 158 9.23 -5.30 -10.11
CA ASP A 158 9.59 -6.51 -9.38
C ASP A 158 10.71 -7.32 -10.08
N VAL A 159 11.11 -8.44 -9.47
CA VAL A 159 12.16 -9.33 -10.00
C VAL A 159 11.82 -9.97 -11.36
N ALA A 160 10.53 -10.01 -11.73
CA ALA A 160 10.10 -10.49 -13.03
C ALA A 160 10.06 -9.35 -14.07
N GLY A 161 10.14 -8.08 -13.64
CA GLY A 161 10.04 -6.91 -14.49
C GLY A 161 8.59 -6.42 -14.64
N ASN A 162 7.68 -6.83 -13.76
CA ASN A 162 6.33 -6.27 -13.74
C ASN A 162 6.35 -4.96 -12.96
N CYS A 163 5.67 -3.94 -13.46
CA CYS A 163 5.44 -2.73 -12.67
C CYS A 163 4.45 -3.04 -11.54
N VAL A 164 4.83 -2.82 -10.29
CA VAL A 164 4.06 -3.17 -9.09
C VAL A 164 3.74 -1.97 -8.20
N ALA A 165 4.36 -0.82 -8.45
CA ALA A 165 4.04 0.41 -7.73
C ALA A 165 4.46 1.66 -8.51
N GLU A 166 3.87 2.79 -8.13
CA GLU A 166 4.26 4.13 -8.54
C GLU A 166 4.48 4.99 -7.29
N ILE A 167 5.56 5.77 -7.26
CA ILE A 167 5.72 6.91 -6.35
C ILE A 167 5.37 8.17 -7.11
N ASN A 168 4.28 8.82 -6.73
CA ASN A 168 3.82 10.03 -7.41
C ASN A 168 4.40 11.27 -6.75
N PHE A 169 5.06 12.14 -7.50
CA PHE A 169 5.65 13.39 -6.97
C PHE A 169 4.74 14.61 -7.11
N ALA A 170 3.50 14.43 -7.56
CA ALA A 170 2.45 15.44 -7.43
C ALA A 170 1.87 15.45 -6.02
N ASN A 171 1.43 16.63 -5.58
CA ASN A 171 0.70 16.81 -4.32
C ASN A 171 -0.81 16.88 -4.59
N HIS A 172 -1.58 15.95 -4.01
CA HIS A 172 -3.04 15.93 -4.09
C HIS A 172 -3.71 16.45 -2.79
N GLY A 173 -2.92 16.90 -1.81
CA GLY A 173 -3.36 17.34 -0.50
C GLY A 173 -3.75 16.20 0.45
N GLY A 174 -4.10 16.58 1.69
CA GLY A 174 -4.52 15.63 2.71
C GLY A 174 -3.44 14.58 3.01
N THR A 175 -3.74 13.31 2.74
CA THR A 175 -2.83 12.18 2.98
C THR A 175 -2.05 11.74 1.74
N ALA A 176 -2.18 12.46 0.63
CA ALA A 176 -1.55 12.16 -0.65
C ALA A 176 -0.58 13.29 -1.04
N VAL A 177 0.36 13.59 -0.13
CA VAL A 177 1.45 14.54 -0.33
C VAL A 177 2.45 14.03 -1.37
N SER A 178 3.29 14.91 -1.94
CA SER A 178 4.31 14.48 -2.90
C SER A 178 5.17 13.34 -2.34
N GLY A 179 5.36 12.29 -3.14
CA GLY A 179 6.09 11.09 -2.76
C GLY A 179 5.22 9.97 -2.19
N HIS A 180 3.89 10.08 -2.13
CA HIS A 180 3.05 8.94 -1.78
C HIS A 180 3.15 7.82 -2.83
N ALA A 181 2.90 6.58 -2.41
CA ALA A 181 2.89 5.44 -3.32
C ALA A 181 1.46 5.01 -3.67
N HIS A 182 1.32 4.48 -4.88
CA HIS A 182 0.25 3.61 -5.32
C HIS A 182 0.82 2.22 -5.56
N VAL A 183 0.24 1.19 -4.95
CA VAL A 183 0.72 -0.20 -5.08
C VAL A 183 -0.31 -1.02 -5.83
N TYR A 184 0.16 -1.74 -6.84
CA TYR A 184 -0.69 -2.46 -7.80
C TYR A 184 -0.43 -3.96 -7.72
N PRO A 185 -1.44 -4.76 -7.34
CA PRO A 185 -1.30 -6.21 -7.27
C PRO A 185 -1.24 -6.89 -8.66
N VAL A 186 -1.68 -6.19 -9.72
CA VAL A 186 -1.66 -6.71 -11.09
C VAL A 186 -1.31 -5.58 -12.06
N ALA A 187 -0.01 -5.40 -12.31
CA ALA A 187 0.58 -4.41 -13.21
C ALA A 187 0.23 -2.94 -12.85
N CYS A 188 1.06 -1.97 -13.25
CA CYS A 188 0.75 -0.54 -13.07
C CYS A 188 -0.30 -0.08 -14.09
N VAL A 189 -1.45 -0.75 -14.13
CA VAL A 189 -2.52 -0.47 -15.07
C VAL A 189 -3.32 0.75 -14.58
N PRO A 190 -3.61 1.71 -15.46
CA PRO A 190 -4.77 2.57 -15.31
C PRO A 190 -6.01 1.70 -15.24
N LEU A 191 -6.52 1.40 -14.05
CA LEU A 191 -7.95 1.13 -13.93
C LEU A 191 -8.65 2.47 -14.19
N THR A 192 -8.77 2.84 -15.47
CA THR A 192 -9.51 3.99 -16.02
C THR A 192 -9.66 5.15 -15.03
N GLY A 193 -8.56 5.87 -14.76
CA GLY A 193 -8.55 7.03 -13.87
C GLY A 193 -7.53 6.91 -12.74
N HIS A 194 -6.25 7.08 -13.04
CA HIS A 194 -5.16 7.18 -12.05
C HIS A 194 -5.28 8.39 -11.10
N HIS A 195 -6.27 9.25 -11.32
CA HIS A 195 -6.68 10.33 -10.42
C HIS A 195 -8.18 10.27 -10.09
N GLY A 196 -8.78 9.07 -10.19
CA GLY A 196 -10.15 8.79 -9.76
C GLY A 196 -10.22 8.52 -8.25
N MET A 197 -11.38 8.80 -7.65
CA MET A 197 -11.65 8.44 -6.26
C MET A 197 -11.48 6.92 -6.07
N GLY A 198 -10.55 6.50 -5.20
CA GLY A 198 -10.48 5.13 -4.69
C GLY A 198 -9.15 4.39 -4.84
N THR A 199 -8.13 4.96 -5.49
CA THR A 199 -6.80 4.33 -5.52
C THR A 199 -6.15 4.47 -4.14
N PRO A 200 -5.62 3.38 -3.55
CA PRO A 200 -5.03 3.46 -2.23
C PRO A 200 -3.73 4.27 -2.27
N HIS A 201 -3.58 5.15 -1.28
CA HIS A 201 -2.37 5.93 -1.05
C HIS A 201 -1.61 5.31 0.11
N VAL A 202 -0.31 5.09 -0.09
CA VAL A 202 0.61 4.63 0.95
C VAL A 202 1.57 5.75 1.28
N ASP A 203 1.61 6.12 2.55
CA ASP A 203 2.49 7.16 3.08
C ASP A 203 3.98 6.78 2.91
N MET A 204 4.84 7.79 2.81
CA MET A 204 6.29 7.61 2.68
C MET A 204 6.93 6.81 3.82
N ALA A 205 6.33 6.80 5.00
CA ALA A 205 6.79 6.00 6.12
C ALA A 205 6.51 4.50 5.96
N ASP A 206 5.57 4.12 5.09
CA ASP A 206 5.01 2.76 5.02
C ASP A 206 5.48 1.94 3.81
N TYR A 207 6.41 2.48 3.02
CA TYR A 207 7.03 1.76 1.90
C TYR A 207 8.57 1.92 1.95
N PRO A 208 9.33 1.04 1.27
CA PRO A 208 10.79 1.10 1.30
C PRO A 208 11.37 2.44 0.80
N PRO A 209 12.28 3.11 1.54
CA PRO A 209 12.83 4.40 1.14
C PRO A 209 13.51 4.42 -0.25
N ALA A 210 14.03 3.27 -0.70
CA ALA A 210 14.58 3.12 -2.04
C ALA A 210 13.58 3.50 -3.14
N TRP A 211 12.29 3.25 -2.96
CA TRP A 211 11.26 3.52 -3.98
C TRP A 211 11.16 5.01 -4.33
N ARG A 212 11.39 5.91 -3.37
CA ARG A 212 11.36 7.37 -3.58
C ARG A 212 12.73 7.98 -3.82
N THR A 213 13.77 7.17 -3.97
CA THR A 213 15.11 7.67 -4.25
C THR A 213 15.16 8.20 -5.68
N LEU A 214 15.74 9.38 -5.86
CA LEU A 214 15.92 10.01 -7.17
C LEU A 214 17.38 9.87 -7.63
N PRO A 215 17.63 9.76 -8.94
CA PRO A 215 18.96 9.86 -9.50
C PRO A 215 19.65 11.17 -9.12
N GLY A 216 20.98 11.15 -9.06
CA GLY A 216 21.76 12.34 -8.70
C GLY A 216 21.44 13.54 -9.60
N GLY A 217 21.14 14.69 -8.98
CA GLY A 217 20.82 15.93 -9.70
C GLY A 217 19.39 16.02 -10.24
N VAL A 218 18.55 15.01 -10.02
CA VAL A 218 17.13 15.04 -10.39
C VAL A 218 16.29 15.46 -9.19
N ASN A 219 15.43 16.47 -9.37
CA ASN A 219 14.51 16.94 -8.35
C ASN A 219 13.05 16.64 -8.73
N PRO A 220 12.18 16.36 -7.74
CA PRO A 220 10.75 16.27 -8.00
C PRO A 220 10.18 17.67 -8.24
N GLY A 221 9.09 17.74 -9.00
CA GLY A 221 8.40 19.03 -9.26
C GLY A 221 7.82 19.66 -8.01
N THR A 222 7.48 18.83 -7.02
CA THR A 222 7.02 19.24 -5.68
C THR A 222 7.88 18.54 -4.63
N PRO A 223 8.45 19.26 -3.64
CA PRO A 223 9.27 18.64 -2.59
C PRO A 223 8.55 17.48 -1.91
N LEU A 224 9.27 16.40 -1.65
CA LEU A 224 8.70 15.21 -1.00
C LEU A 224 8.10 15.57 0.36
N GLY A 225 6.90 15.07 0.63
CA GLY A 225 6.15 15.32 1.86
C GLY A 225 5.40 16.65 1.92
N THR A 226 5.44 17.46 0.85
CA THR A 226 4.67 18.69 0.75
C THR A 226 3.35 18.51 0.01
#